data_AF-A0A2D5ZHI9-F1
#
_entry.id   AF-A0A2D5ZHI9-F1
#
_cell.length_a   1.000
_cell.length_b   1.000
_cell.length_c   1.000
_cell.angle_alpha   90.00
_cell.angle_beta   90.00
_cell.angle_gamma   90.00
#
_symmetry.space_group_name_H-M   'P 1'
#
loop_
_entity.id
_entity.type
_entity.pdbx_description
1 polymer ?
#
loop_
_entity_poly.entity_id
_entity_poly.type
_entity_poly.pdbx_seq_one_letter_code
_entity_poly.pdbx_strand_id
1 'polypeptide(L)'
;MLSYLFWPNPPAPFYSSPKVVVAFLVCAVLIVSSFALKRWRSAQSTAVTRKLSRSWANVALWYGIIGIFLTVCRVESISYLSMRFWWIVWGASAAVYIGFQIKMYRMRHYEVVPQEKKDEDPREKYLPSKKKK
;
A
#
# COMPACT_ATOMS: atom_id res chain seq x y z
N MET A 1 29.71 4.87 -13.35
CA MET A 1 28.61 4.72 -12.36
C MET A 1 27.44 3.89 -12.88
N LEU A 2 26.90 4.14 -14.08
CA LEU A 2 25.78 3.37 -14.64
C LEU A 2 26.08 1.87 -14.79
N SER A 3 27.31 1.51 -15.18
CA SER A 3 27.78 0.12 -15.28
C SER A 3 27.65 -0.69 -13.98
N TYR A 4 27.69 -0.03 -12.81
CA TYR A 4 27.55 -0.70 -11.52
C TYR A 4 26.09 -1.10 -11.20
N LEU A 5 25.11 -0.36 -11.73
CA LEU A 5 23.68 -0.64 -11.57
C LEU A 5 23.21 -1.77 -12.49
N PHE A 6 23.66 -1.72 -13.74
CA PHE A 6 23.26 -2.65 -14.81
C PHE A 6 24.18 -3.88 -14.92
N TRP A 7 25.04 -4.11 -13.93
CA TRP A 7 25.93 -5.27 -13.95
C TRP A 7 25.10 -6.55 -13.81
N PRO A 8 25.10 -7.45 -14.81
CA PRO A 8 24.21 -8.60 -14.87
C PRO A 8 24.57 -9.70 -13.89
N ASN A 9 25.80 -9.78 -13.36
CA ASN A 9 26.11 -10.82 -12.37
C ASN A 9 26.87 -10.21 -11.18
N PRO A 10 26.17 -9.49 -10.28
CA PRO A 10 26.78 -9.04 -9.04
C PRO A 10 27.10 -10.25 -8.15
N PRO A 11 28.13 -10.17 -7.27
CA PRO A 11 28.49 -11.27 -6.39
C PRO A 11 27.28 -11.77 -5.59
N ALA A 12 27.01 -13.07 -5.70
CA ALA A 12 25.89 -13.73 -5.05
C ALA A 12 26.09 -13.74 -3.53
N PRO A 13 25.21 -13.11 -2.74
CA PRO A 13 25.27 -13.20 -1.30
C PRO A 13 24.71 -14.54 -0.82
N PHE A 14 25.32 -15.15 0.20
CA PHE A 14 24.77 -16.32 0.87
C PHE A 14 23.52 -15.98 1.69
N TYR A 15 22.66 -16.98 1.95
CA TYR A 15 21.48 -16.84 2.81
C TYR A 15 21.80 -16.38 4.24
N SER A 16 23.01 -16.71 4.74
CA SER A 16 23.50 -16.27 6.04
C SER A 16 23.88 -14.78 6.08
N SER A 17 23.94 -14.11 4.93
CA SER A 17 24.31 -12.70 4.89
C SER A 17 23.22 -11.83 5.52
N PRO A 18 23.60 -10.87 6.39
CA PRO A 18 22.62 -10.05 7.12
C PRO A 18 21.73 -9.23 6.18
N LYS A 19 22.24 -8.84 5.00
CA LYS A 19 21.47 -8.09 3.99
C LYS A 19 20.31 -8.89 3.41
N VAL A 20 20.52 -10.19 3.15
CA VAL A 20 19.49 -11.09 2.62
C VAL A 20 18.46 -11.39 3.71
N VAL A 21 18.90 -11.63 4.94
CA VAL A 21 17.99 -11.84 6.09
C VAL A 21 17.10 -10.62 6.31
N VAL A 22 17.66 -9.40 6.29
CA VAL A 22 16.88 -8.16 6.40
C VAL A 22 15.87 -8.02 5.27
N ALA A 23 16.24 -8.33 4.02
CA ALA A 23 15.32 -8.29 2.89
C ALA A 23 14.14 -9.26 3.08
N PHE A 24 14.40 -10.50 3.54
CA PHE A 24 13.35 -11.45 3.87
C PHE A 24 12.46 -10.97 5.02
N LEU A 25 13.03 -10.40 6.08
CA LEU A 25 12.26 -9.83 7.19
C LEU A 25 11.34 -8.71 6.72
N VAL A 26 11.83 -7.78 5.89
CA VAL A 26 11.02 -6.71 5.32
C VAL A 26 9.85 -7.30 4.51
N CYS A 27 10.11 -8.30 3.68
CA CYS A 27 9.06 -8.95 2.89
C CYS A 27 8.03 -9.68 3.77
N ALA A 28 8.49 -10.37 4.82
CA ALA A 28 7.62 -11.03 5.78
C ALA A 28 6.72 -10.02 6.51
N VAL A 29 7.27 -8.88 6.95
CA VAL A 29 6.50 -7.78 7.54
C VAL A 29 5.48 -7.23 6.55
N LEU A 30 5.82 -7.07 5.28
CA LEU A 30 4.88 -6.62 4.25
C LEU A 30 3.73 -7.62 4.04
N ILE A 31 4.01 -8.92 4.08
CA ILE A 31 2.98 -9.96 3.97
C ILE A 31 2.09 -9.96 5.22
N VAL A 32 2.67 -9.97 6.42
CA VAL A 32 1.91 -9.95 7.69
C VAL A 32 1.06 -8.68 7.80
N SER A 33 1.62 -7.52 7.43
CA SER A 33 0.88 -6.27 7.43
C SER A 33 -0.30 -6.28 6.44
N SER A 34 -0.21 -7.00 5.31
CA SER A 34 -1.35 -7.20 4.41
C SER A 34 -2.54 -7.87 5.12
N PHE A 35 -2.28 -8.95 5.86
CA PHE A 35 -3.32 -9.65 6.62
C PHE A 35 -3.85 -8.81 7.78
N ALA A 36 -2.96 -8.13 8.50
CA ALA A 36 -3.32 -7.21 9.57
C ALA A 36 -4.23 -6.07 9.05
N LEU A 37 -3.89 -5.46 7.92
CA LEU A 37 -4.70 -4.42 7.27
C LEU A 37 -6.06 -4.96 6.79
N LYS A 38 -6.09 -6.18 6.25
CA LYS A 38 -7.35 -6.83 5.85
C LYS A 38 -8.27 -7.05 7.06
N ARG A 39 -7.70 -7.48 8.20
CA ARG A 39 -8.43 -7.67 9.47
C ARG A 39 -8.87 -6.35 10.07
N TRP A 40 -7.99 -5.35 10.15
CA TRP A 40 -8.32 -4.02 10.67
C TRP A 40 -9.43 -3.35 9.86
N ARG A 41 -9.39 -3.46 8.54
CA ARG A 41 -10.46 -2.96 7.65
C ARG A 41 -11.83 -3.56 7.97
N SER A 42 -11.90 -4.82 8.40
CA SER A 42 -13.18 -5.45 8.75
C SER A 42 -13.87 -4.80 9.95
N ALA A 43 -13.10 -4.10 10.80
CA ALA A 43 -13.60 -3.40 11.98
C ALA A 43 -13.96 -1.92 11.72
N GLN A 44 -13.75 -1.40 10.50
CA GLN A 44 -14.00 0.00 10.17
C GLN A 44 -15.42 0.21 9.63
N SER A 45 -16.16 1.16 10.22
CA SER A 45 -17.54 1.52 9.83
C SER A 45 -17.61 2.55 8.69
N THR A 46 -16.57 3.39 8.52
CA THR A 46 -16.55 4.46 7.53
C THR A 46 -16.31 3.95 6.10
N ALA A 47 -17.20 4.28 5.16
CA ALA A 47 -17.12 3.81 3.78
C ALA A 47 -15.87 4.31 3.02
N VAL A 48 -15.40 5.52 3.32
CA VAL A 48 -14.24 6.16 2.66
C VAL A 48 -12.94 5.43 3.01
N THR A 49 -12.70 5.16 4.30
CA THR A 49 -11.50 4.44 4.77
C THR A 49 -11.51 2.98 4.32
N ARG A 50 -12.70 2.35 4.23
CA ARG A 50 -12.87 0.99 3.72
C ARG A 50 -12.55 0.84 2.23
N LYS A 51 -12.89 1.85 1.40
CA LYS A 51 -12.54 1.89 -0.02
C LYS A 51 -11.04 2.11 -0.22
N LEU A 52 -10.44 3.02 0.53
CA LEU A 52 -9.02 3.34 0.38
C LEU A 52 -8.12 2.20 0.86
N SER A 53 -8.43 1.60 2.01
CA SER A 53 -7.66 0.47 2.56
C SER A 53 -7.78 -0.83 1.75
N ARG A 54 -8.70 -0.92 0.77
CA ARG A 54 -8.85 -2.09 -0.10
C ARG A 54 -7.60 -2.36 -0.93
N SER A 55 -6.94 -1.32 -1.43
CA SER A 55 -5.76 -1.49 -2.29
C SER A 55 -4.50 -1.80 -1.48
N TRP A 56 -4.38 -1.27 -0.26
CA TRP A 56 -3.19 -1.41 0.59
C TRP A 56 -2.85 -2.86 0.94
N ALA A 57 -3.84 -3.68 1.29
CA ALA A 57 -3.60 -5.09 1.61
C ALA A 57 -3.07 -5.84 0.38
N ASN A 58 -3.70 -5.65 -0.80
CA ASN A 58 -3.26 -6.35 -2.00
C ASN A 58 -1.87 -5.88 -2.43
N VAL A 59 -1.59 -4.58 -2.37
CA VAL A 59 -0.29 -4.03 -2.74
C VAL A 59 0.81 -4.51 -1.78
N ALA A 60 0.61 -4.48 -0.47
CA ALA A 60 1.59 -4.98 0.49
C ALA A 60 1.93 -6.46 0.25
N LEU A 61 0.93 -7.28 -0.09
CA LEU A 61 1.12 -8.69 -0.44
C LEU A 61 1.95 -8.84 -1.72
N TRP A 62 1.60 -8.14 -2.80
CA TRP A 62 2.36 -8.20 -4.05
C TRP A 62 3.79 -7.69 -3.89
N TYR A 63 4.01 -6.60 -3.15
CA TYR A 63 5.36 -6.09 -2.88
C TYR A 63 6.17 -7.08 -2.05
N GLY A 64 5.57 -7.76 -1.07
CA GLY A 64 6.22 -8.82 -0.31
C GLY A 64 6.60 -10.03 -1.17
N ILE A 65 5.70 -10.50 -2.04
CA ILE A 65 5.97 -11.62 -2.96
C ILE A 65 7.08 -11.25 -3.96
N ILE A 66 6.98 -10.08 -4.59
CA ILE A 66 8.00 -9.61 -5.55
C ILE A 66 9.34 -9.42 -4.84
N GLY A 67 9.36 -8.90 -3.61
CA GLY A 67 10.56 -8.75 -2.82
C GLY A 67 11.22 -10.09 -2.48
N ILE A 68 10.44 -11.11 -2.11
CA ILE A 68 10.95 -12.49 -1.92
C ILE A 68 11.54 -13.02 -3.22
N PHE A 69 10.79 -12.90 -4.32
CA PHE A 69 11.22 -13.36 -5.64
C PHE A 69 12.55 -12.72 -6.05
N LEU A 70 12.68 -11.40 -5.96
CA LEU A 70 13.92 -10.67 -6.25
C LEU A 70 15.07 -11.07 -5.31
N THR A 71 14.78 -11.37 -4.05
CA THR A 71 15.78 -11.83 -3.08
C THR A 71 16.30 -13.22 -3.44
N VAL A 72 15.41 -14.15 -3.78
CA VAL A 72 15.78 -15.51 -4.22
C VAL A 72 16.58 -15.48 -5.52
N CYS A 73 16.11 -14.75 -6.54
CA CYS A 73 16.83 -14.59 -7.81
C CYS A 73 18.25 -14.02 -7.61
N ARG A 74 18.43 -13.20 -6.57
CA ARG A 74 19.72 -12.61 -6.23
C ARG A 74 20.66 -13.59 -5.52
N VAL A 75 20.15 -14.45 -4.65
CA VAL A 75 20.95 -15.50 -4.00
C VAL A 75 21.36 -16.56 -5.03
N GLU A 76 20.45 -16.93 -5.93
CA GLU A 76 20.70 -17.87 -7.03
C GLU A 76 21.52 -17.26 -8.19
N SER A 77 21.94 -16.00 -8.09
CA SER A 77 22.75 -15.30 -9.11
C SER A 77 22.17 -15.35 -10.53
N ILE A 78 20.84 -15.31 -10.66
CA ILE A 78 20.17 -15.28 -11.97
C ILE A 78 20.53 -13.96 -12.65
N SER A 79 21.28 -14.01 -13.76
CA SER A 79 21.94 -12.85 -14.37
C SER A 79 21.05 -11.59 -14.40
N TYR A 80 20.13 -11.48 -15.34
CA TYR A 80 19.36 -10.24 -15.52
C TYR A 80 18.39 -9.90 -14.37
N LEU A 81 18.01 -10.86 -13.53
CA LEU A 81 17.10 -10.65 -12.40
C LEU A 81 17.82 -10.25 -11.10
N SER A 82 19.09 -10.59 -10.95
CA SER A 82 19.89 -10.27 -9.76
C SER A 82 20.43 -8.83 -9.74
N MET A 83 20.20 -8.08 -10.82
CA MET A 83 20.69 -6.71 -10.98
C MET A 83 20.21 -5.79 -9.83
N ARG A 84 21.11 -4.89 -9.40
CA ARG A 84 20.79 -3.85 -8.40
C ARG A 84 19.68 -2.91 -8.89
N PHE A 85 19.57 -2.73 -10.21
CA PHE A 85 18.53 -1.94 -10.85
C PHE A 85 17.11 -2.32 -10.42
N TRP A 86 16.80 -3.63 -10.30
CA TRP A 86 15.46 -4.09 -9.91
C TRP A 86 15.05 -3.63 -8.51
N TRP A 87 16.01 -3.56 -7.58
CA TRP A 87 15.75 -3.05 -6.23
C TRP A 87 15.44 -1.55 -6.23
N ILE A 88 16.05 -0.78 -7.14
CA ILE A 88 15.77 0.64 -7.31
C ILE A 88 14.40 0.84 -7.95
N VAL A 89 14.08 0.07 -8.99
CA VAL A 89 12.75 0.11 -9.64
C VAL A 89 11.66 -0.26 -8.64
N TRP A 90 11.85 -1.32 -7.86
CA TRP A 90 10.92 -1.76 -6.83
C TRP A 90 10.74 -0.71 -5.73
N GLY A 91 11.82 -0.08 -5.26
CA GLY A 91 11.75 1.01 -4.29
C GLY A 91 11.06 2.26 -4.86
N ALA A 92 11.39 2.64 -6.10
CA ALA A 92 10.80 3.79 -6.78
C ALA A 92 9.30 3.58 -7.04
N SER A 93 8.89 2.38 -7.45
CA SER A 93 7.48 2.06 -7.66
C SER A 93 6.70 2.11 -6.34
N ALA A 94 7.30 1.65 -5.23
CA ALA A 94 6.70 1.76 -3.90
C ALA A 94 6.50 3.24 -3.50
N ALA A 95 7.53 4.06 -3.70
CA ALA A 95 7.50 5.49 -3.38
C ALA A 95 6.43 6.24 -4.19
N VAL A 96 6.36 6.00 -5.51
CA VAL A 96 5.34 6.61 -6.38
C VAL A 96 3.94 6.17 -5.95
N TYR A 97 3.75 4.90 -5.61
CA TYR A 97 2.46 4.40 -5.14
C TYR A 97 2.03 5.08 -3.83
N ILE A 98 2.93 5.17 -2.85
CA ILE A 98 2.67 5.85 -1.57
C ILE A 98 2.34 7.32 -1.81
N GLY A 99 3.11 8.03 -2.64
CA GLY A 99 2.86 9.43 -2.97
C GLY A 99 1.49 9.64 -3.65
N PHE A 100 1.13 8.76 -4.59
CA PHE A 100 -0.19 8.79 -5.24
C PHE A 100 -1.33 8.54 -4.25
N GLN A 101 -1.17 7.58 -3.34
CA GLN A 101 -2.16 7.29 -2.30
C GLN A 101 -2.33 8.45 -1.33
N ILE A 102 -1.25 9.11 -0.91
CA ILE A 102 -1.31 10.30 -0.05
C ILE A 102 -2.04 11.43 -0.77
N LYS A 103 -1.73 11.67 -2.05
CA LYS A 103 -2.42 12.68 -2.86
C LYS A 103 -3.92 12.37 -2.97
N MET A 104 -4.27 11.13 -3.28
CA MET A 104 -5.67 10.67 -3.39
C MET A 104 -6.41 10.77 -2.05
N TYR A 105 -5.75 10.46 -0.94
CA TYR A 105 -6.32 10.63 0.39
C TYR A 105 -6.61 12.11 0.66
N ARG A 106 -5.65 13.00 0.41
CA ARG A 106 -5.86 14.45 0.58
C ARG A 106 -6.99 14.98 -0.30
N MET A 107 -7.07 14.58 -1.57
CA MET A 107 -8.16 15.05 -2.44
C MET A 107 -9.54 14.55 -1.98
N ARG A 108 -9.65 13.27 -1.62
CA ARG A 108 -10.95 12.66 -1.27
C ARG A 108 -11.42 12.90 0.16
N HIS A 109 -10.51 13.18 1.09
CA HIS A 109 -10.90 13.43 2.47
C HIS A 109 -11.34 14.89 2.70
N TYR A 110 -10.85 15.84 1.89
CA TYR A 110 -11.28 17.23 1.94
C TYR A 110 -12.64 17.47 1.26
N GLU A 111 -13.10 16.61 0.35
CA GLU A 111 -14.47 16.68 -0.21
C GLU A 111 -15.57 16.22 0.77
N VAL A 112 -15.20 15.66 1.94
CA VAL A 112 -16.16 15.28 2.99
C VAL A 112 -16.05 16.23 4.19
N VAL A 113 -15.94 17.54 3.92
CA VAL A 113 -16.58 18.50 4.84
C VAL A 113 -18.08 18.28 4.64
N PRO A 114 -18.85 17.97 5.69
CA PRO A 114 -20.27 17.70 5.52
C PRO A 114 -20.91 18.95 4.93
N GLN A 115 -21.39 18.86 3.69
CA GLN A 115 -22.57 19.62 3.25
C GLN A 115 -23.84 19.11 3.97
N GLU A 116 -23.69 18.26 4.99
CA GLU A 116 -24.74 18.03 5.99
C GLU A 116 -24.77 19.21 6.96
N LYS A 117 -25.35 20.32 6.52
CA LYS A 117 -26.20 21.14 7.37
C LYS A 117 -27.07 22.06 6.53
N LYS A 118 -28.29 21.55 6.31
CA LYS A 118 -29.54 22.30 6.16
C LYS A 118 -29.74 23.06 4.86
N ASP A 119 -30.12 22.33 3.81
CA ASP A 119 -31.42 22.68 3.21
C ASP A 119 -32.49 22.00 4.09
N GLU A 120 -32.80 22.63 5.23
CA GLU A 120 -34.11 22.45 5.84
C GLU A 120 -35.08 23.00 4.79
N ASP A 121 -35.70 22.10 4.03
CA ASP A 121 -36.79 22.46 3.12
C ASP A 121 -37.75 23.34 3.93
N PRO A 122 -37.91 24.64 3.61
CA PRO A 122 -38.70 25.56 4.44
C PRO A 122 -40.14 25.07 4.63
N ARG A 123 -40.60 24.10 3.84
CA ARG A 123 -41.86 23.36 4.03
C ARG A 123 -41.95 22.60 5.35
N GLU A 124 -40.88 21.99 5.85
CA GLU A 124 -40.94 21.18 7.08
C GLU A 124 -41.23 22.05 8.32
N LYS A 125 -40.89 23.34 8.28
CA LYS A 125 -41.23 24.31 9.32
C LYS A 125 -42.73 24.61 9.42
N TYR A 126 -43.46 24.46 8.32
CA TYR A 126 -44.90 24.78 8.24
C TYR A 126 -45.80 23.55 8.20
N LEU A 127 -45.25 22.34 8.14
CA LEU A 127 -46.03 21.11 8.17
C LEU A 127 -46.26 20.68 9.63
N PRO A 128 -47.53 20.61 10.10
CA PRO A 128 -47.81 20.15 11.44
C PRO A 128 -47.40 18.68 11.57
N SER A 129 -46.45 18.40 12.47
CA SER A 129 -46.05 17.03 12.77
C SER A 129 -47.19 16.29 13.48
N LYS A 130 -47.48 15.06 13.02
CA LYS A 130 -48.53 14.23 13.64
C LYS A 130 -48.12 13.89 15.07
N LYS A 131 -48.94 14.29 16.05
CA LYS A 131 -48.84 13.82 17.44
C LYS A 131 -48.97 12.29 17.47
N LYS A 132 -47.99 11.62 18.08
CA LYS A 132 -48.06 10.18 18.37
C LYS A 132 -49.20 9.93 19.37
N LYS A 133 -50.05 8.94 19.07
CA LYS A 133 -51.10 8.41 19.95
C LYS A 133 -50.47 7.66 21.13
#